data_AF-A0A5J4UKN7-F1
#
_entry.id   AF-A0A5J4UKN7-F1
#
_cell.length_a   1.000
_cell.length_b   1.000
_cell.length_c   1.000
_cell.angle_alpha   90.00
_cell.angle_beta   90.00
_cell.angle_gamma   90.00
#
_symmetry.space_group_name_H-M   'P 1'
#
loop_
_entity.id
_entity.type
_entity.pdbx_description
1 polymer ?
#
loop_
_entity_poly.entity_id
_entity_poly.type
_entity_poly.pdbx_seq_one_letter_code
_entity_poly.pdbx_strand_id
1 'polypeptide(L)'
;MLAIANEMKNFGESRISNMDALKSINTESTFVINEKYVPKHEVGNVVNIIIVTNNIFPLKIENSDRRYVVCKCNSVHRGDLAYFTNLCNSFDEDFYNNLFTFFMTRDISQFNPRNIPMIQAKKDIIKASISPVDDVIISHFKSFRDGITCNIVEEWKPQDMKLKNYQLSIKNICVRTQKQTDGVRKFIYKLKEEMISIYENMLDEDSDEIEQEKQQEIQNDGNEYI
;
A
#
# COMPACT_ATOMS: atom_id res chain seq x y z
N MET A 1 -16.87 -12.76 -11.99
CA MET A 1 -17.38 -11.43 -12.40
C MET A 1 -16.22 -10.44 -12.34
N LEU A 2 -16.04 -9.59 -13.37
CA LEU A 2 -15.00 -8.55 -13.38
C LEU A 2 -15.68 -7.18 -13.22
N ALA A 3 -15.22 -6.39 -12.27
CA ALA A 3 -15.70 -5.03 -12.01
C ALA A 3 -14.58 -4.03 -12.29
N ILE A 4 -14.90 -2.96 -13.03
CA ILE A 4 -13.94 -1.89 -13.33
C ILE A 4 -14.42 -0.62 -12.61
N ALA A 5 -13.63 -0.16 -11.65
CA ALA A 5 -13.88 1.07 -10.90
C ALA A 5 -13.05 2.20 -11.52
N ASN A 6 -13.71 3.12 -12.23
CA ASN A 6 -13.08 4.31 -12.78
C ASN A 6 -13.09 5.45 -11.76
N GLU A 7 -11.93 6.09 -11.57
CA GLU A 7 -11.72 7.22 -10.66
C GLU A 7 -12.26 6.97 -9.24
N MET A 8 -11.72 5.97 -8.56
CA MET A 8 -12.08 5.72 -7.17
C MET A 8 -11.59 6.88 -6.28
N LYS A 9 -12.48 7.80 -5.93
CA LYS A 9 -12.17 9.02 -5.16
C LYS A 9 -12.03 8.68 -3.67
N ASN A 10 -10.80 8.62 -3.21
CA ASN A 10 -10.42 8.53 -1.80
C ASN A 10 -10.07 9.93 -1.26
N PHE A 11 -11.02 10.87 -1.28
CA PHE A 11 -10.82 12.23 -0.72
C PHE A 11 -11.29 12.32 0.74
N GLY A 12 -10.39 12.69 1.66
CA GLY A 12 -10.73 13.10 3.04
C GLY A 12 -10.91 11.98 4.09
N GLU A 13 -11.71 12.25 5.12
CA GLU A 13 -12.01 11.34 6.24
C GLU A 13 -12.77 10.06 5.81
N SER A 14 -13.38 10.06 4.63
CA SER A 14 -14.10 8.90 4.05
C SER A 14 -13.18 7.75 3.60
N ARG A 15 -11.86 7.99 3.54
CA ARG A 15 -10.84 7.00 3.11
C ARG A 15 -10.88 5.70 3.92
N ILE A 16 -11.11 5.78 5.22
CA ILE A 16 -11.07 4.62 6.12
C ILE A 16 -12.33 3.75 5.93
N SER A 17 -13.51 4.39 5.89
CA SER A 17 -14.79 3.69 5.71
C SER A 17 -14.88 2.98 4.36
N ASN A 18 -14.41 3.63 3.29
CA ASN A 18 -14.38 3.02 1.96
C ASN A 18 -13.33 1.89 1.87
N MET A 19 -12.20 2.02 2.58
CA MET A 19 -11.18 0.97 2.59
C MET A 19 -11.69 -0.30 3.26
N ASP A 20 -12.33 -0.22 4.43
CA ASP A 20 -12.84 -1.41 5.12
C ASP A 20 -13.93 -2.11 4.30
N ALA A 21 -14.79 -1.34 3.62
CA ALA A 21 -15.76 -1.89 2.66
C ALA A 21 -15.06 -2.59 1.47
N LEU A 22 -14.01 -2.01 0.91
CA LEU A 22 -13.23 -2.64 -0.17
C LEU A 22 -12.45 -3.86 0.30
N LYS A 23 -11.92 -3.84 1.53
CA LYS A 23 -11.26 -4.98 2.15
C LYS A 23 -12.25 -6.14 2.30
N SER A 24 -13.45 -5.85 2.77
CA SER A 24 -14.58 -6.80 2.87
C SER A 24 -14.93 -7.39 1.49
N ILE A 25 -15.18 -6.54 0.48
CA ILE A 25 -15.48 -6.99 -0.89
C ILE A 25 -14.36 -7.84 -1.48
N ASN A 26 -13.09 -7.59 -1.15
CA ASN A 26 -11.98 -8.38 -1.70
C ASN A 26 -11.71 -9.69 -0.94
N THR A 27 -12.30 -9.90 0.24
CA THR A 27 -11.93 -11.03 1.11
C THR A 27 -13.08 -11.92 1.52
N GLU A 28 -14.31 -11.40 1.56
CA GLU A 28 -15.49 -12.17 1.98
C GLU A 28 -15.98 -13.08 0.86
N SER A 29 -16.43 -14.29 1.21
CA SER A 29 -16.97 -15.28 0.28
C SER A 29 -18.40 -14.99 -0.15
N THR A 30 -19.11 -14.16 0.61
CA THR A 30 -20.50 -13.76 0.37
C THR A 30 -20.67 -12.29 0.74
N PHE A 31 -21.66 -11.63 0.13
CA PHE A 31 -22.07 -10.29 0.55
C PHE A 31 -23.58 -10.11 0.35
N VAL A 32 -24.16 -9.17 1.10
CA VAL A 32 -25.59 -8.87 1.02
C VAL A 32 -25.83 -7.81 -0.05
N ILE A 33 -26.63 -8.16 -1.05
CA ILE A 33 -27.06 -7.23 -2.09
C ILE A 33 -28.35 -6.56 -1.65
N ASN A 34 -28.38 -5.23 -1.71
CA ASN A 34 -29.56 -4.41 -1.44
C ASN A 34 -29.96 -3.65 -2.71
N GLU A 35 -30.61 -4.37 -3.62
CA GLU A 35 -31.17 -3.79 -4.84
C GLU A 35 -32.43 -2.97 -4.54
N LYS A 36 -32.63 -1.90 -5.30
CA LYS A 36 -33.86 -1.12 -5.16
C LYS A 36 -35.05 -1.97 -5.58
N TYR A 37 -36.11 -1.94 -4.77
CA TYR A 37 -37.35 -2.67 -5.00
C TYR A 37 -37.24 -4.21 -4.98
N VAL A 38 -36.13 -4.74 -4.46
CA VAL A 38 -35.92 -6.18 -4.28
C VAL A 38 -35.56 -6.43 -2.81
N PRO A 39 -36.06 -7.50 -2.18
CA PRO A 39 -35.63 -7.88 -0.85
C PRO A 39 -34.12 -8.13 -0.80
N LYS A 40 -33.49 -7.73 0.31
CA LYS A 40 -32.09 -8.01 0.57
C LYS A 40 -31.86 -9.52 0.54
N HIS A 41 -30.84 -9.95 -0.20
CA HIS A 41 -30.46 -11.34 -0.32
C HIS A 41 -28.95 -11.46 -0.31
N GLU A 42 -28.46 -12.62 0.14
CA GLU A 42 -27.03 -12.93 0.21
C GLU A 42 -26.59 -13.66 -1.06
N VAL A 43 -25.46 -13.24 -1.61
CA VAL A 43 -24.91 -13.80 -2.85
C VAL A 43 -23.43 -14.14 -2.65
N GLY A 44 -22.98 -15.20 -3.32
CA GLY A 44 -21.56 -15.56 -3.37
C GLY A 44 -20.72 -14.50 -4.06
N ASN A 45 -19.58 -14.16 -3.46
CA ASN A 45 -18.65 -13.19 -4.00
C ASN A 45 -17.69 -13.85 -4.99
N VAL A 46 -17.81 -13.47 -6.26
CA VAL A 46 -16.93 -13.90 -7.36
C VAL A 46 -16.35 -12.69 -8.10
N VAL A 47 -16.27 -11.54 -7.42
CA VAL A 47 -15.86 -10.27 -8.02
C VAL A 47 -14.34 -10.11 -8.00
N ASN A 48 -13.77 -9.83 -9.16
CA ASN A 48 -12.40 -9.32 -9.31
C ASN A 48 -12.48 -7.85 -9.69
N ILE A 49 -11.70 -6.98 -9.02
CA ILE A 49 -11.78 -5.52 -9.22
C ILE A 49 -10.53 -5.01 -9.93
N ILE A 50 -10.73 -4.23 -10.99
CA ILE A 50 -9.69 -3.38 -11.62
C ILE A 50 -10.02 -1.93 -11.26
N ILE A 51 -9.06 -1.24 -10.65
CA ILE A 51 -9.20 0.17 -10.29
C ILE A 51 -8.36 0.99 -11.26
N VAL A 52 -8.99 1.94 -11.95
CA VAL A 52 -8.32 2.88 -12.86
C VAL A 52 -8.46 4.29 -12.29
N THR A 53 -7.38 5.04 -12.25
CA THR A 53 -7.34 6.34 -11.56
C THR A 53 -6.21 7.21 -12.09
N ASN A 54 -6.48 8.51 -12.16
CA ASN A 54 -5.48 9.54 -12.44
C ASN A 54 -4.87 10.13 -11.14
N ASN A 55 -5.37 9.71 -9.97
CA ASN A 55 -4.86 10.16 -8.68
C ASN A 55 -3.52 9.47 -8.36
N ILE A 56 -2.55 10.26 -7.92
CA ILE A 56 -1.21 9.81 -7.50
C ILE A 56 -1.32 8.90 -6.26
N PHE A 57 -2.28 9.17 -5.38
CA PHE A 57 -2.54 8.36 -4.18
C PHE A 57 -3.98 7.83 -4.20
N PRO A 58 -4.23 6.72 -4.93
CA PRO A 58 -5.59 6.26 -5.15
C PRO A 58 -6.13 5.43 -3.99
N LEU A 59 -5.28 4.71 -3.26
CA LEU A 59 -5.67 3.78 -2.21
C LEU A 59 -4.57 3.71 -1.15
N LYS A 60 -4.96 3.61 0.13
CA LYS A 60 -4.03 3.29 1.21
C LYS A 60 -3.63 1.82 1.13
N ILE A 61 -2.34 1.55 0.97
CA ILE A 61 -1.79 0.19 0.90
C ILE A 61 -0.85 -0.01 2.09
N GLU A 62 -1.05 -1.10 2.83
CA GLU A 62 -0.18 -1.49 3.95
C GLU A 62 1.03 -2.28 3.42
N ASN A 63 2.16 -2.26 4.13
CA ASN A 63 3.38 -2.95 3.69
C ASN A 63 3.19 -4.47 3.51
N SER A 64 2.36 -5.08 4.36
CA SER A 64 2.01 -6.50 4.29
C SER A 64 0.87 -6.81 3.31
N ASP A 65 0.45 -5.84 2.48
CA ASP A 65 -0.67 -6.04 1.56
C ASP A 65 -0.32 -6.98 0.40
N ARG A 66 -1.10 -8.06 0.33
CA ARG A 66 -1.03 -9.12 -0.67
C ARG A 66 -2.20 -9.13 -1.66
N ARG A 67 -2.92 -8.01 -1.81
CA ARG A 67 -4.17 -7.92 -2.60
C ARG A 67 -4.04 -7.05 -3.84
N TYR A 68 -3.24 -5.97 -3.76
CA TYR A 68 -3.16 -5.00 -4.84
C TYR A 68 -1.87 -5.11 -5.63
N VAL A 69 -2.02 -5.38 -6.93
CA VAL A 69 -0.99 -5.11 -7.95
C VAL A 69 -1.19 -3.66 -8.39
N VAL A 70 -0.12 -2.87 -8.33
CA VAL A 70 -0.14 -1.48 -8.81
C VAL A 70 0.58 -1.45 -10.15
N CYS A 71 0.02 -0.78 -11.15
CA CYS A 71 0.66 -0.57 -12.44
C CYS A 71 0.69 0.93 -12.74
N LYS A 72 1.88 1.50 -12.90
CA LYS A 72 2.06 2.89 -13.33
C LYS A 72 2.24 2.91 -14.85
N CYS A 73 1.24 3.42 -15.55
CA CYS A 73 1.31 3.58 -17.00
C CYS A 73 2.19 4.77 -17.38
N ASN A 74 3.03 4.60 -18.41
CA ASN A 74 3.85 5.68 -18.94
C ASN A 74 2.99 6.66 -19.78
N SER A 75 3.36 7.94 -19.80
CA SER A 75 2.65 9.00 -20.50
C SER A 75 3.05 9.17 -21.96
N VAL A 76 3.84 8.26 -22.54
CA VAL A 76 4.41 8.38 -23.90
C VAL A 76 3.35 8.68 -24.96
N HIS A 77 2.20 7.99 -24.92
CA HIS A 77 1.12 8.18 -25.89
C HIS A 77 0.00 9.08 -25.37
N ARG A 78 0.25 9.90 -24.34
CA ARG A 78 -0.79 10.77 -23.77
C ARG A 78 -1.23 11.81 -24.80
N GLY A 79 -2.50 11.76 -25.19
CA GLY A 79 -3.07 12.65 -26.19
C GLY A 79 -2.82 12.23 -27.65
N ASP A 80 -2.14 11.10 -27.88
CA ASP A 80 -1.92 10.55 -29.21
C ASP A 80 -3.17 9.83 -29.72
N LEU A 81 -4.11 10.61 -30.26
CA LEU A 81 -5.38 10.11 -30.79
C LEU A 81 -5.17 9.13 -31.95
N ALA A 82 -4.14 9.33 -32.77
CA ALA A 82 -3.87 8.48 -33.93
C ALA A 82 -3.43 7.08 -33.48
N TYR A 83 -2.52 7.01 -32.50
CA TYR A 83 -2.11 5.75 -31.89
C TYR A 83 -3.29 4.98 -31.32
N PHE A 84 -4.12 5.63 -30.48
CA PHE A 84 -5.28 4.94 -29.88
C PHE A 84 -6.33 4.55 -30.90
N THR A 85 -6.55 5.35 -31.94
CA THR A 85 -7.47 4.99 -33.03
C THR A 85 -6.97 3.73 -33.75
N ASN A 86 -5.68 3.68 -34.10
CA ASN A 86 -5.09 2.50 -34.74
C ASN A 86 -5.13 1.27 -33.83
N LEU A 87 -4.82 1.43 -32.54
CA LEU A 87 -4.88 0.36 -31.56
C LEU A 87 -6.30 -0.20 -31.43
N CYS A 88 -7.31 0.66 -31.25
CA CYS A 88 -8.71 0.22 -31.16
C CYS A 88 -9.19 -0.44 -32.45
N ASN A 89 -8.75 0.05 -33.61
CA ASN A 89 -9.09 -0.55 -34.90
C ASN A 89 -8.42 -1.92 -35.11
N SER A 90 -7.32 -2.21 -34.42
CA SER A 90 -6.66 -3.52 -34.46
C SER A 90 -7.39 -4.62 -33.66
N PHE A 91 -8.42 -4.27 -32.89
CA PHE A 91 -9.24 -5.25 -32.17
C PHE A 91 -10.27 -5.88 -33.11
N ASP A 92 -9.77 -6.70 -34.03
CA ASP A 92 -10.58 -7.48 -34.96
C ASP A 92 -11.05 -8.81 -34.35
N GLU A 93 -11.88 -9.55 -35.09
CA GLU A 93 -12.41 -10.85 -34.66
C GLU A 93 -11.29 -11.87 -34.40
N ASP A 94 -10.24 -11.84 -35.23
CA ASP A 94 -9.06 -12.69 -35.06
C ASP A 94 -8.29 -12.37 -33.78
N PHE A 95 -8.11 -11.09 -33.43
CA PHE A 95 -7.52 -10.67 -32.17
C PHE A 95 -8.28 -11.24 -30.96
N TYR A 96 -9.61 -11.14 -30.95
CA TYR A 96 -10.42 -11.68 -29.86
C TYR A 96 -10.37 -13.22 -29.80
N ASN A 97 -10.39 -13.90 -30.95
CA ASN A 97 -10.26 -15.35 -31.02
C ASN A 97 -8.88 -15.82 -30.50
N ASN A 98 -7.82 -15.10 -30.87
CA ASN A 98 -6.46 -15.37 -30.39
C ASN A 98 -6.34 -15.08 -28.89
N LEU A 99 -6.91 -13.99 -28.40
CA LEU A 99 -6.93 -13.62 -26.98
C LEU A 99 -7.69 -14.67 -26.15
N PHE A 100 -8.85 -15.12 -26.64
CA PHE A 100 -9.62 -16.17 -25.99
C PHE A 100 -8.84 -17.49 -25.94
N THR A 101 -8.22 -17.88 -27.06
CA THR A 101 -7.35 -19.05 -27.12
C THR A 101 -6.19 -18.93 -26.13
N PHE A 102 -5.56 -17.77 -26.03
CA PHE A 102 -4.51 -17.51 -25.06
C PHE A 102 -5.00 -17.74 -23.62
N PHE A 103 -6.16 -17.18 -23.24
CA PHE A 103 -6.70 -17.39 -21.89
C PHE A 103 -7.10 -18.85 -21.60
N MET A 104 -7.62 -19.57 -22.59
CA MET A 104 -8.02 -20.97 -22.42
C MET A 104 -6.85 -21.95 -22.38
N THR A 105 -5.74 -21.61 -23.04
CA THR A 105 -4.54 -22.47 -23.13
C THR A 105 -3.48 -22.14 -22.08
N ARG A 106 -3.60 -20.98 -21.40
CA ARG A 106 -2.62 -20.54 -20.41
C ARG A 106 -2.67 -21.45 -19.17
N ASP A 107 -1.57 -22.18 -18.94
CA ASP A 107 -1.40 -22.93 -17.69
C ASP A 107 -1.18 -21.95 -16.52
N ILE A 108 -2.08 -22.03 -15.54
CA ILE A 108 -2.05 -21.25 -14.30
C ILE A 108 -1.90 -22.15 -13.06
N SER A 109 -1.54 -23.43 -13.24
CA SER A 109 -1.39 -24.40 -12.14
C SER A 109 -0.38 -23.95 -11.08
N GLN A 110 0.66 -23.22 -11.49
CA GLN A 110 1.69 -22.65 -10.60
C GLN A 110 1.44 -21.17 -10.25
N PHE A 111 0.35 -20.57 -10.74
CA PHE A 111 0.06 -19.16 -10.48
C PHE A 111 -0.46 -18.97 -9.07
N ASN A 112 0.28 -18.19 -8.27
CA ASN A 112 -0.15 -17.79 -6.94
C ASN A 112 -0.59 -16.32 -6.94
N PRO A 113 -1.90 -16.02 -6.85
CA PRO A 113 -2.40 -14.65 -6.85
C PRO A 113 -1.99 -13.83 -5.62
N ARG A 114 -1.48 -14.48 -4.56
CA ARG A 114 -0.95 -13.80 -3.36
C ARG A 114 0.52 -13.41 -3.52
N ASN A 115 1.22 -13.92 -4.53
CA ASN A 115 2.60 -13.54 -4.82
C ASN A 115 2.59 -12.31 -5.73
N ILE A 116 2.39 -11.15 -5.12
CA ILE A 116 2.31 -9.88 -5.84
C ILE A 116 3.71 -9.25 -5.92
N PRO A 117 4.17 -8.83 -7.11
CA PRO A 117 5.46 -8.16 -7.24
C PRO A 117 5.45 -6.81 -6.51
N MET A 118 6.53 -6.53 -5.78
CA MET A 118 6.78 -5.23 -5.16
C MET A 118 7.49 -4.33 -6.18
N ILE A 119 6.73 -3.47 -6.86
CA ILE A 119 7.27 -2.49 -7.82
C ILE A 119 7.32 -1.09 -7.22
N GLN A 120 8.13 -0.19 -7.79
CA GLN A 120 8.32 1.17 -7.26
C GLN A 120 7.00 1.91 -7.02
N ALA A 121 6.07 1.88 -7.98
CA ALA A 121 4.78 2.55 -7.81
C ALA A 121 3.97 2.02 -6.61
N LYS A 122 4.12 0.74 -6.24
CA LYS A 122 3.49 0.18 -5.04
C LYS A 122 4.22 0.65 -3.78
N LYS A 123 5.56 0.67 -3.80
CA LYS A 123 6.39 1.19 -2.70
C LYS A 123 6.06 2.64 -2.38
N ASP A 124 5.99 3.50 -3.40
CA ASP A 124 5.64 4.92 -3.26
C ASP A 124 4.28 5.10 -2.54
N ILE A 125 3.28 4.29 -2.92
CA ILE A 125 1.96 4.31 -2.29
C ILE A 125 2.01 3.77 -0.86
N ILE A 126 2.79 2.72 -0.58
CA ILE A 126 2.98 2.20 0.78
C ILE A 126 3.61 3.27 1.67
N LYS A 127 4.65 3.95 1.19
CA LYS A 127 5.33 5.04 1.89
C LYS A 127 4.39 6.21 2.18
N ALA A 128 3.61 6.64 1.19
CA ALA A 128 2.56 7.64 1.36
C ALA A 128 1.39 7.17 2.27
N SER A 129 1.28 5.86 2.53
CA SER A 129 0.26 5.25 3.39
C SER A 129 0.72 5.05 4.84
N ILE A 130 2.00 5.31 5.17
CA ILE A 130 2.56 5.14 6.52
C ILE A 130 1.75 5.96 7.52
N SER A 131 1.42 5.37 8.67
CA SER A 131 0.69 6.10 9.69
C SER A 131 1.61 7.10 10.40
N PRO A 132 1.08 8.23 10.92
CA PRO A 132 1.90 9.18 11.68
C PRO A 132 2.59 8.56 12.90
N VAL A 133 2.08 7.44 13.43
CA VAL A 133 2.71 6.72 14.54
C VAL A 133 3.89 5.87 14.05
N ASP A 134 3.71 5.20 12.91
CA ASP A 134 4.77 4.42 12.27
C ASP A 134 5.92 5.33 11.83
N ASP A 135 5.62 6.52 11.31
CA ASP A 135 6.60 7.53 10.91
C ASP A 135 7.51 7.95 12.07
N VAL A 136 6.93 8.18 13.26
CA VAL A 136 7.69 8.46 14.50
C VAL A 136 8.57 7.27 14.90
N ILE A 137 8.08 6.04 14.74
CA ILE A 137 8.84 4.83 15.06
C ILE A 137 10.01 4.66 14.10
N ILE A 138 9.79 4.86 12.80
CA ILE A 138 10.83 4.79 11.76
C ILE A 138 11.90 5.86 12.04
N SER A 139 11.49 7.10 12.26
CA SER A 139 12.38 8.23 12.57
C SER A 139 13.27 7.99 13.79
N HIS A 140 12.77 7.24 14.78
CA HIS A 140 13.48 6.95 16.03
C HIS A 140 13.73 5.46 16.24
N PHE A 141 13.89 4.70 15.17
CA PHE A 141 13.93 3.23 15.20
C PHE A 141 14.96 2.68 16.20
N LYS A 142 16.19 3.21 16.18
CA LYS A 142 17.25 2.82 17.13
C LYS A 142 16.83 3.01 18.59
N SER A 143 16.23 4.15 18.90
CA SER A 143 15.73 4.45 20.25
C SER A 143 14.62 3.50 20.69
N PHE A 144 13.71 3.15 19.78
CA PHE A 144 12.64 2.18 20.05
C PHE A 144 13.15 0.73 20.14
N ARG A 145 14.20 0.38 19.40
CA ARG A 145 14.88 -0.92 19.46
C ARG A 145 15.60 -1.12 20.79
N ASP A 146 16.32 -0.10 21.27
CA ASP A 146 17.11 -0.17 22.51
C ASP A 146 16.26 0.06 23.77
N GLY A 147 15.10 0.68 23.60
CA GLY A 147 14.11 0.94 24.64
C GLY A 147 14.17 2.38 25.13
N ILE A 148 13.06 3.09 25.00
CA ILE A 148 12.95 4.54 25.27
C ILE A 148 11.91 4.85 26.35
N THR A 149 12.14 5.89 27.15
CA THR A 149 11.23 6.27 28.25
C THR A 149 9.88 6.75 27.73
N CYS A 150 8.80 6.40 28.45
CA CYS A 150 7.44 6.74 28.03
C CYS A 150 7.22 8.26 27.87
N ASN A 151 7.85 9.09 28.70
CA ASN A 151 7.69 10.54 28.65
C ASN A 151 8.19 11.12 27.31
N ILE A 152 9.35 10.67 26.83
CA ILE A 152 9.92 11.14 25.56
C ILE A 152 9.04 10.69 24.39
N VAL A 153 8.54 9.45 24.43
CA VAL A 153 7.64 8.93 23.38
C VAL A 153 6.36 9.74 23.29
N GLU A 154 5.81 10.18 24.42
CA GLU A 154 4.60 11.02 24.47
C GLU A 154 4.83 12.43 23.94
N GLU A 155 6.05 12.97 24.06
CA GLU A 155 6.45 14.25 23.44
C GLU A 155 6.51 14.17 21.91
N TRP A 156 6.84 13.00 21.35
CA TRP A 156 6.85 12.75 19.90
C TRP A 156 5.47 12.51 19.28
N LYS A 157 4.40 12.68 20.06
CA LYS A 157 3.03 12.51 19.58
C LYS A 157 2.74 13.52 18.45
N PRO A 158 2.22 13.06 17.28
CA PRO A 158 1.76 13.94 16.22
C PRO A 158 0.73 14.97 16.72
N GLN A 159 0.80 16.21 16.24
CA GLN A 159 -0.03 17.32 16.75
C GLN A 159 -1.52 17.03 16.64
N ASP A 160 -1.95 16.46 15.51
CA ASP A 160 -3.35 16.18 15.18
C ASP A 160 -3.95 14.96 15.91
N MET A 161 -3.14 14.21 16.67
CA MET A 161 -3.58 12.98 17.33
C MET A 161 -3.90 13.18 18.82
N LYS A 162 -5.02 12.61 19.28
CA LYS A 162 -5.33 12.53 20.72
C LYS A 162 -4.35 11.61 21.42
N LEU A 163 -3.85 12.01 22.60
CA LEU A 163 -2.85 11.25 23.38
C LEU A 163 -3.29 9.79 23.66
N LYS A 164 -4.56 9.58 24.00
CA LYS A 164 -5.11 8.23 24.24
C LYS A 164 -5.00 7.32 23.02
N ASN A 165 -5.24 7.86 21.82
CA ASN A 165 -5.15 7.09 20.58
C ASN A 165 -3.69 6.76 20.25
N TYR A 166 -2.80 7.73 20.42
CA TYR A 166 -1.36 7.53 20.23
C TYR A 166 -0.80 6.45 21.17
N GLN A 167 -1.11 6.51 22.46
CA GLN A 167 -0.71 5.50 23.44
C GLN A 167 -1.26 4.11 23.09
N LEU A 168 -2.48 4.02 22.54
CA LEU A 168 -3.06 2.74 22.09
C LEU A 168 -2.28 2.18 20.90
N SER A 169 -2.00 3.00 19.88
CA SER A 169 -1.21 2.59 18.72
C SER A 169 0.21 2.14 19.11
N ILE A 170 0.89 2.91 19.97
CA ILE A 170 2.23 2.55 20.47
C ILE A 170 2.21 1.22 21.23
N LYS A 171 1.18 0.95 22.06
CA LYS A 171 1.06 -0.33 22.77
C LYS A 171 0.85 -1.53 21.85
N ASN A 172 0.25 -1.33 20.67
CA ASN A 172 0.10 -2.42 19.71
C ASN A 172 1.45 -2.81 19.08
N ILE A 173 2.37 -1.86 18.96
CA ILE A 173 3.66 -2.03 18.26
C ILE A 173 4.81 -2.33 19.24
N CYS A 174 4.80 -1.70 20.41
CA CYS A 174 5.84 -1.77 21.43
C CYS A 174 5.37 -2.48 22.70
N VAL A 175 6.29 -3.19 23.35
CA VAL A 175 6.10 -3.72 24.71
C VAL A 175 6.51 -2.66 25.72
N ARG A 176 5.64 -2.43 26.71
CA ARG A 176 5.96 -1.57 27.85
C ARG A 176 6.63 -2.41 28.94
N THR A 177 7.89 -2.12 29.25
CA THR A 177 8.67 -2.82 30.29
C THR A 177 9.24 -1.83 31.31
N GLN A 178 9.65 -2.32 32.48
CA GLN A 178 10.35 -1.50 33.48
C GLN A 178 11.85 -1.73 33.34
N LYS A 179 12.62 -0.66 33.28
CA LYS A 179 14.09 -0.70 33.31
C LYS A 179 14.58 0.18 34.47
N GLN A 180 15.57 -0.31 35.19
CA GLN A 180 16.20 0.44 36.27
C GLN A 180 17.37 1.20 35.65
N THR A 181 17.28 2.53 35.67
CA THR A 181 18.33 3.42 35.18
C THR A 181 18.62 4.42 36.30
N ASP A 182 19.88 4.52 36.71
CA ASP A 182 20.33 5.41 37.81
C ASP A 182 19.58 5.19 39.14
N GLY A 183 19.30 3.93 39.48
CA GLY A 183 18.59 3.57 40.72
C GLY A 183 17.07 3.83 40.71
N VAL A 184 16.54 4.53 39.71
CA VAL A 184 15.11 4.83 39.56
C VAL A 184 14.46 3.85 38.58
N ARG A 185 13.30 3.29 38.94
CA ARG A 185 12.49 2.49 38.02
C ARG A 185 11.76 3.41 37.04
N LYS A 186 12.09 3.31 35.75
CA LYS A 186 11.41 4.04 34.68
C LYS A 186 10.70 3.04 33.76
N PHE A 187 9.51 3.41 33.31
CA PHE A 187 8.82 2.65 32.25
C PHE A 187 9.40 3.04 30.90
N ILE A 188 9.70 2.02 30.09
CA ILE A 188 10.20 2.16 28.74
C ILE A 188 9.28 1.45 27.74
N TYR A 189 9.22 1.96 26.52
CA TYR A 189 8.70 1.27 25.35
C TYR A 189 9.85 0.67 24.56
N LYS A 190 9.73 -0.60 24.21
CA LYS A 190 10.65 -1.32 23.33
C LYS A 190 9.86 -1.99 22.21
N LEU A 191 10.36 -1.96 20.98
CA LEU A 191 9.72 -2.66 19.85
C LEU A 191 9.56 -4.16 20.15
N LYS A 192 8.42 -4.73 19.75
CA LYS A 192 8.23 -6.18 19.74
C LYS A 192 9.16 -6.82 18.71
N GLU A 193 9.70 -8.00 19.00
CA GLU A 193 10.63 -8.71 18.11
C GLU A 193 10.06 -8.93 16.71
N GLU A 194 8.78 -9.31 16.62
CA GLU A 194 8.06 -9.47 15.35
C GLU A 194 8.01 -8.18 14.51
N MET A 195 7.95 -7.02 15.17
CA MET A 195 7.87 -5.71 14.52
C MET A 195 9.24 -5.21 14.07
N ILE A 196 10.33 -5.60 14.74
CA ILE A 196 11.69 -5.15 14.40
C ILE A 196 12.00 -5.47 12.93
N SER A 197 11.77 -6.71 12.51
CA SER A 197 12.03 -7.14 11.12
C SER A 197 11.22 -6.33 10.09
N ILE A 198 10.01 -5.92 10.43
CA ILE A 198 9.12 -5.18 9.53
C ILE A 198 9.66 -3.76 9.31
N TYR A 199 10.03 -3.06 10.39
CA TYR A 199 10.55 -1.69 10.31
C TYR A 199 12.00 -1.64 9.81
N GLU A 200 12.80 -2.68 10.06
CA GLU A 200 14.18 -2.79 9.53
C GLU A 200 14.15 -2.90 7.99
N ASN A 201 13.28 -3.76 7.44
CA ASN A 201 13.09 -3.83 5.98
C ASN A 201 12.62 -2.50 5.37
N MET A 202 11.76 -1.73 6.07
CA MET A 202 11.32 -0.41 5.59
C MET A 202 12.48 0.60 5.52
N LEU A 203 13.42 0.53 6.47
CA LEU A 203 14.59 1.41 6.51
C LEU A 203 15.63 1.05 5.45
N ASP A 204 15.88 -0.24 5.26
CA ASP A 204 16.84 -0.73 4.26
C ASP A 204 16.37 -0.38 2.84
N GLU A 205 15.07 -0.52 2.56
CA GLU A 205 14.47 -0.10 1.29
C GLU A 205 14.62 1.40 1.03
N ASP A 206 14.45 2.25 2.06
CA ASP A 206 14.64 3.70 1.94
C ASP A 206 16.11 4.07 1.66
N SER A 207 17.08 3.35 2.26
CA SER A 207 18.50 3.59 1.97
C SER A 207 18.91 3.18 0.56
N ASP A 208 18.42 2.05 0.06
CA ASP A 208 18.69 1.57 -1.30
C ASP A 208 18.16 2.55 -2.36
N GLU A 209 16.97 3.13 -2.14
CA GLU A 209 16.39 4.14 -3.01
C GLU A 209 17.23 5.42 -3.05
N ILE A 210 17.67 5.92 -1.89
CA ILE A 210 18.52 7.12 -1.81
C ILE A 210 19.87 6.89 -2.51
N GLU A 211 20.43 5.68 -2.42
CA GLU A 211 21.67 5.35 -3.15
C GLU A 211 21.45 5.28 -4.67
N GLN A 212 20.32 4.73 -5.12
CA GLN A 212 19.97 4.68 -6.55
C GLN A 212 19.71 6.07 -7.13
N GLU A 213 19.01 6.94 -6.41
CA GLU A 213 18.77 8.34 -6.82
C GLU A 213 20.09 9.10 -6.96
N LYS A 214 20.99 8.98 -5.98
CA LYS A 214 22.33 9.59 -6.05
C LYS A 214 23.14 9.07 -7.24
N GLN A 215 23.07 7.77 -7.53
CA GLN A 215 23.77 7.20 -8.69
C GLN A 215 23.20 7.70 -10.02
N GLN A 216 21.88 7.87 -10.12
CA GLN A 216 21.23 8.46 -11.30
C GLN A 216 21.55 9.94 -11.48
N GLU A 217 21.60 10.72 -10.39
CA GLU A 217 22.05 12.12 -10.42
C GLU A 217 23.50 12.23 -10.91
N ILE A 218 24.40 11.38 -10.41
CA ILE A 218 25.80 11.33 -10.85
C ILE A 218 25.93 10.93 -12.33
N GLN A 219 25.09 10.02 -12.84
CA GLN A 219 25.07 9.66 -14.26
C GLN A 219 24.47 10.76 -15.15
N ASN A 220 23.49 11.51 -14.66
CA ASN A 220 22.87 12.60 -15.42
C ASN A 220 23.78 13.83 -15.48
N ASP A 221 24.45 14.20 -14.38
CA ASP A 221 25.47 15.27 -14.35
C ASP A 221 26.69 14.92 -15.22
N GLY A 222 27.02 13.64 -15.38
CA GLY A 222 28.08 13.17 -16.27
C GLY A 222 27.74 13.28 -17.76
N ASN A 223 26.45 13.40 -18.12
CA ASN A 223 25.98 13.49 -19.50
C ASN A 223 25.65 14.93 -19.95
N GLU A 224 25.67 15.94 -19.06
CA GLU A 224 25.51 17.35 -19.43
C GLU A 224 26.79 17.98 -20.03
N TYR A 225 27.89 17.23 -20.10
CA TYR A 225 29.15 17.65 -20.72
C TYR A 225 29.60 16.73 -21.86
N ILE A 226 28.74 16.44 -22.85
CA ILE A 226 29.15 15.98 -24.20
C ILE A 226 28.28 16.67 -25.27
#